data_AF-A0A848Z261-F1
#
_entry.id   AF-A0A848Z261-F1
#
_cell.length_a   1.000
_cell.length_b   1.000
_cell.length_c   1.000
_cell.angle_alpha   90.00
_cell.angle_beta   90.00
_cell.angle_gamma   90.00
#
_symmetry.space_group_name_H-M   'P 1'
#
loop_
_entity.id
_entity.type
_entity.pdbx_description
1 polymer ?
#
loop_
_entity_poly.entity_id
_entity_poly.type
_entity_poly.pdbx_seq_one_letter_code
_entity_poly.pdbx_strand_id
1 'polypeptide(L)'
;MINFLLILFSALIIGCSQDEHQSYVPIDNILKPGGPAINYDPNSSYTNIDEIQKSLSDKESEIFNKSLSWYGTESIFKLERMHNKSAKEVVDIVNCLKISELSNQEKCFK
;
A
#
# COMPACT_ATOMS: atom_id res chain seq x y z
N MET A 1 29.89 -37.21 21.70
CA MET A 1 29.30 -35.86 21.91
C MET A 1 29.09 -35.16 20.57
N ILE A 2 28.29 -35.73 19.66
CA ILE A 2 28.01 -35.15 18.33
C ILE A 2 26.50 -35.02 18.06
N ASN A 3 25.65 -35.70 18.85
CA ASN A 3 24.20 -35.74 18.61
C ASN A 3 23.37 -34.58 19.19
N PHE A 4 23.93 -33.74 20.06
CA PHE A 4 23.17 -32.63 20.65
C PHE A 4 23.20 -31.34 19.82
N LEU A 5 24.15 -31.21 18.89
CA LEU A 5 24.31 -30.00 18.06
C LEU A 5 23.32 -29.94 16.89
N LEU A 6 22.82 -31.09 16.43
CA LEU A 6 21.90 -31.20 15.28
C LEU A 6 20.45 -30.82 15.63
N ILE A 7 20.07 -30.86 16.91
CA ILE A 7 18.70 -30.55 17.34
C ILE A 7 18.49 -29.03 17.48
N LEU A 8 19.56 -28.28 17.78
CA LEU A 8 19.47 -26.83 17.99
C LEU A 8 19.36 -26.03 16.67
N PHE A 9 19.76 -26.61 15.54
CA PHE A 9 19.70 -25.94 14.24
C PHE A 9 18.33 -26.06 13.55
N SER A 10 17.53 -27.06 13.93
CA SER A 10 16.19 -27.29 13.37
C SER A 10 15.12 -26.33 13.89
N ALA A 11 15.39 -25.63 15.00
CA ALA A 11 14.44 -24.70 15.63
C ALA A 11 14.46 -23.28 15.01
N LEU A 12 15.44 -22.97 14.15
CA LEU A 12 15.56 -21.66 13.50
C LEU A 12 14.82 -21.54 12.16
N ILE A 13 14.10 -22.60 11.75
CA ILE A 13 13.39 -22.66 10.45
C ILE A 13 11.87 -22.68 10.62
N ILE A 14 11.34 -22.14 11.72
CA ILE A 14 9.93 -21.71 11.75
C ILE A 14 9.88 -20.42 10.92
N GLY A 15 9.88 -20.61 9.61
CA GLY A 15 9.68 -19.54 8.64
C GLY A 15 8.35 -18.87 8.91
N CYS A 16 8.35 -17.54 8.89
CA CYS A 16 7.13 -16.75 8.81
C CYS A 16 6.33 -17.30 7.62
N SER A 17 5.19 -17.95 7.88
CA SER A 17 4.27 -18.34 6.83
C SER A 17 3.84 -17.06 6.11
N GLN A 18 4.11 -16.97 4.81
CA GLN A 18 3.75 -15.81 3.98
C GLN A 18 2.23 -15.57 3.90
N ASP A 19 1.42 -16.49 4.42
CA ASP A 19 -0.03 -16.53 4.20
C ASP A 19 -0.88 -15.54 5.05
N GLU A 20 -0.30 -14.76 5.98
CA GLU A 20 -1.08 -13.80 6.79
C GLU A 20 -0.47 -12.39 6.86
N HIS A 21 -0.04 -11.83 5.73
CA HIS A 21 0.27 -10.39 5.67
C HIS A 21 -1.04 -9.57 5.70
N GLN A 22 -1.52 -9.24 6.90
CA GLN A 22 -2.75 -8.45 7.13
C GLN A 22 -2.79 -7.15 6.30
N SER A 23 -1.63 -6.58 5.94
CA SER A 23 -1.52 -5.40 5.10
C SER A 23 -2.07 -5.59 3.68
N TYR A 24 -2.14 -6.82 3.17
CA TYR A 24 -2.62 -7.15 1.81
C TYR A 24 -4.14 -7.34 1.73
N VAL A 25 -4.86 -7.26 2.85
CA VAL A 25 -6.32 -7.26 2.81
C VAL A 25 -6.81 -5.94 2.17
N PRO A 26 -7.66 -5.98 1.12
CA PRO A 26 -8.26 -4.79 0.54
C PRO A 26 -9.15 -4.06 1.56
N ILE A 27 -9.17 -2.73 1.47
CA ILE A 27 -10.00 -1.89 2.34
C ILE A 27 -11.22 -1.44 1.55
N ASP A 28 -12.41 -1.46 2.16
CA ASP A 28 -13.61 -0.95 1.51
C ASP A 28 -13.45 0.54 1.13
N ASN A 29 -13.59 0.85 -0.16
CA ASN A 29 -13.38 2.19 -0.69
C ASN A 29 -14.68 2.99 -0.70
N ILE A 30 -14.98 3.63 0.43
CA ILE A 30 -16.16 4.50 0.59
C ILE A 30 -15.96 5.91 0.03
N LEU A 31 -14.77 6.23 -0.51
CA LEU A 31 -14.45 7.58 -0.95
C LEU A 31 -15.27 7.95 -2.18
N LYS A 32 -15.80 9.17 -2.17
CA LYS A 32 -16.51 9.73 -3.32
C LYS A 32 -15.55 10.01 -4.47
N PRO A 33 -16.00 9.89 -5.73
CA PRO A 33 -15.18 10.25 -6.88
C PRO A 33 -14.91 11.77 -6.91
N GLY A 34 -13.75 12.16 -7.46
CA GLY A 34 -13.33 13.57 -7.59
C GLY A 34 -12.49 14.08 -6.41
N GLY A 35 -12.50 15.40 -6.22
CA GLY A 35 -11.69 16.09 -5.21
C GLY A 35 -10.29 16.50 -5.70
N PRO A 36 -9.45 17.06 -4.83
CA PRO A 36 -8.08 17.40 -5.17
C PRO A 36 -7.29 16.14 -5.55
N ALA A 37 -6.48 16.23 -6.60
CA ALA A 37 -5.63 15.14 -7.05
C ALA A 37 -4.24 15.24 -6.42
N ILE A 38 -3.56 14.13 -6.21
CA ILE A 38 -2.19 14.10 -5.67
C ILE A 38 -1.24 14.89 -6.60
N ASN A 39 -0.55 15.86 -6.02
CA ASN A 39 0.56 16.54 -6.64
C ASN A 39 1.89 15.92 -6.18
N TYR A 40 2.69 15.45 -7.14
CA TYR A 40 4.00 14.85 -6.87
C TYR A 40 5.09 15.80 -7.39
N ASP A 41 6.04 16.13 -6.50
CA ASP A 41 7.26 16.84 -6.85
C ASP A 41 8.46 15.89 -6.74
N PRO A 42 9.33 15.79 -7.76
CA PRO A 42 10.47 14.87 -7.75
C PRO A 42 11.53 15.19 -6.67
N ASN A 43 11.55 16.41 -6.14
CA ASN A 43 12.50 16.86 -5.12
C ASN A 43 11.95 16.78 -3.70
N SER A 44 10.62 16.79 -3.53
CA SER A 44 9.98 16.85 -2.20
C SER A 44 8.90 15.81 -1.92
N SER A 45 8.58 14.90 -2.85
CA SER A 45 7.48 13.93 -2.76
C SER A 45 6.08 14.56 -2.93
N TYR A 46 5.05 13.98 -2.34
CA TYR A 46 3.67 14.51 -2.41
C TYR A 46 3.54 15.83 -1.64
N THR A 47 3.03 16.86 -2.31
CA THR A 47 3.04 18.24 -1.77
C THR A 47 1.70 18.73 -1.25
N ASN A 48 0.60 17.99 -1.46
CA ASN A 48 -0.76 18.42 -1.11
C ASN A 48 -1.57 17.37 -0.34
N ILE A 49 -0.92 16.42 0.34
CA ILE A 49 -1.61 15.39 1.13
C ILE A 49 -2.51 16.02 2.22
N ASP A 50 -2.02 17.05 2.91
CA ASP A 50 -2.79 17.76 3.93
C ASP A 50 -4.05 18.44 3.36
N GLU A 51 -3.99 18.93 2.12
CA GLU A 51 -5.15 19.52 1.44
C GLU A 51 -6.20 18.45 1.11
N ILE A 52 -5.75 17.32 0.57
CA ILE A 52 -6.62 16.18 0.27
C ILE A 52 -7.31 15.70 1.54
N GLN A 53 -6.57 15.48 2.63
CA GLN A 53 -7.13 15.02 3.90
C GLN A 53 -8.20 15.96 4.46
N LYS A 54 -8.01 17.29 4.35
CA LYS A 54 -9.00 18.28 4.79
C LYS A 54 -10.31 18.26 3.98
N SER A 55 -10.27 17.73 2.76
CA SER A 55 -11.46 17.57 1.91
C SER A 55 -12.26 16.30 2.21
N LEU A 56 -11.69 15.38 3.00
CA LEU A 56 -12.27 14.09 3.34
C LEU A 56 -12.89 14.13 4.74
N SER A 57 -13.90 13.27 4.97
CA SER A 57 -14.32 12.96 6.35
C SER A 57 -13.22 12.19 7.09
N ASP A 58 -13.27 12.16 8.42
CA ASP A 58 -12.27 11.46 9.24
C ASP A 58 -12.05 10.00 8.81
N LYS A 59 -13.14 9.29 8.52
CA LYS A 59 -13.10 7.89 8.08
C LYS A 59 -12.49 7.73 6.68
N GLU A 60 -12.84 8.62 5.75
CA GLU A 60 -12.26 8.62 4.39
C GLU A 60 -10.76 8.96 4.45
N SER A 61 -10.39 9.94 5.27
CA SER A 61 -8.99 10.34 5.51
C SER A 61 -8.16 9.19 6.08
N GLU A 62 -8.73 8.42 7.03
CA GLU A 62 -8.07 7.21 7.56
C GLU A 62 -7.82 6.17 6.47
N ILE A 63 -8.81 5.89 5.61
CA ILE A 63 -8.69 4.90 4.52
C ILE A 63 -7.64 5.36 3.48
N PHE A 64 -7.70 6.64 3.09
CA PHE A 64 -6.73 7.24 2.18
C PHE A 64 -5.31 7.12 2.74
N ASN A 65 -5.11 7.50 4.01
CA ASN A 65 -3.80 7.46 4.65
C ASN A 65 -3.24 6.04 4.79
N LYS A 66 -4.07 5.07 5.16
CA LYS A 66 -3.66 3.66 5.20
C LYS A 66 -3.23 3.16 3.82
N SER A 67 -3.99 3.52 2.79
CA SER A 67 -3.69 3.10 1.42
C SER A 67 -2.41 3.75 0.89
N LEU A 68 -2.23 5.06 1.12
CA LEU A 68 -1.02 5.78 0.72
C LEU A 68 0.22 5.30 1.48
N SER A 69 0.08 5.00 2.78
CA SER A 69 1.16 4.44 3.59
C SER A 69 1.57 3.06 3.07
N TRP A 70 0.60 2.19 2.80
CA TRP A 70 0.85 0.88 2.19
C TRP A 70 1.58 1.02 0.85
N TYR A 71 1.16 1.96 0.00
CA TYR A 71 1.82 2.20 -1.27
C TYR A 71 3.28 2.63 -1.10
N GLY A 72 3.55 3.55 -0.16
CA GLY A 72 4.90 4.02 0.12
C GLY A 72 5.85 2.98 0.72
N THR A 73 5.32 1.95 1.38
CA THR A 73 6.14 0.92 2.06
C THR A 73 6.21 -0.41 1.33
N GLU A 74 5.13 -0.85 0.69
CA GLU A 74 5.00 -2.19 0.10
C GLU A 74 5.06 -2.19 -1.43
N SER A 75 4.75 -1.06 -2.08
CA SER A 75 4.72 -1.02 -3.53
C SER A 75 6.12 -0.97 -4.13
N ILE A 76 6.33 -1.72 -5.22
CA ILE A 76 7.54 -1.62 -6.04
C ILE A 76 7.50 -0.44 -7.02
N PHE A 77 6.35 0.25 -7.13
CA PHE A 77 6.16 1.33 -8.10
C PHE A 77 6.57 2.68 -7.53
N LYS A 78 7.05 3.57 -8.41
CA LYS A 78 7.47 4.93 -8.04
C LYS A 78 6.28 5.80 -7.66
N LEU A 79 6.50 6.69 -6.69
CA LEU A 79 5.50 7.65 -6.19
C LEU A 79 4.83 8.48 -7.29
N GLU A 80 5.56 8.82 -8.36
CA GLU A 80 5.06 9.55 -9.54
C GLU A 80 3.82 8.91 -10.17
N ARG A 81 3.64 7.59 -10.07
CA ARG A 81 2.46 6.90 -10.62
C ARG A 81 1.14 7.33 -9.96
N MET A 82 1.21 7.92 -8.77
CA MET A 82 0.05 8.48 -8.08
C MET A 82 -0.22 9.94 -8.43
N HIS A 83 0.64 10.58 -9.23
CA HIS A 83 0.39 11.95 -9.67
C HIS A 83 -0.93 12.03 -10.46
N ASN A 84 -1.70 13.08 -10.20
CA ASN A 84 -3.03 13.32 -10.76
C ASN A 84 -4.08 12.26 -10.42
N LYS A 85 -3.85 11.41 -9.42
CA LYS A 85 -4.86 10.50 -8.87
C LYS A 85 -5.61 11.16 -7.73
N SER A 86 -6.93 11.10 -7.77
CA SER A 86 -7.80 11.46 -6.64
C SER A 86 -7.63 10.48 -5.48
N ALA A 87 -8.08 10.87 -4.28
CA ALA A 87 -8.04 10.00 -3.12
C ALA A 87 -8.76 8.65 -3.34
N LYS A 88 -9.91 8.67 -4.04
CA LYS A 88 -10.62 7.45 -4.39
C LYS A 88 -9.79 6.56 -5.32
N GLU A 89 -9.21 7.12 -6.38
CA GLU A 89 -8.38 6.37 -7.33
C GLU A 89 -7.16 5.76 -6.65
N VAL A 90 -6.52 6.48 -5.73
CA VAL A 90 -5.39 5.95 -4.95
C VAL A 90 -5.79 4.69 -4.18
N VAL A 91 -6.93 4.72 -3.49
CA VAL A 91 -7.43 3.56 -2.74
C VAL A 91 -7.79 2.41 -3.69
N ASP A 92 -8.41 2.69 -4.84
CA ASP A 92 -8.74 1.67 -5.85
C ASP A 92 -7.46 1.02 -6.43
N ILE A 93 -6.46 1.82 -6.79
CA ILE A 93 -5.17 1.34 -7.30
C ILE A 93 -4.51 0.46 -6.25
N VAL A 94 -4.43 0.91 -4.99
CA VAL A 94 -3.80 0.15 -3.91
C VAL A 94 -4.53 -1.16 -3.64
N ASN A 95 -5.85 -1.17 -3.62
CA ASN A 95 -6.64 -2.41 -3.49
C ASN A 95 -6.36 -3.37 -4.64
N CYS A 96 -6.27 -2.87 -5.88
CA CYS A 96 -5.90 -3.68 -7.04
C CYS A 96 -4.49 -4.27 -6.88
N LEU A 97 -3.51 -3.46 -6.44
CA LEU A 97 -2.12 -3.90 -6.24
C LEU A 97 -2.03 -5.03 -5.21
N LYS A 98 -2.77 -4.93 -4.10
CA LYS A 98 -2.78 -5.93 -3.03
C LYS A 98 -3.24 -7.32 -3.48
N ILE A 99 -4.19 -7.39 -4.41
CA ILE A 99 -4.77 -8.66 -4.87
C ILE A 99 -4.19 -9.16 -6.19
N SER A 100 -3.46 -8.31 -6.91
CA SER A 100 -2.89 -8.66 -8.21
C SER A 100 -1.52 -9.31 -8.04
N GLU A 101 -1.28 -10.37 -8.82
CA GLU A 101 0.06 -10.91 -9.01
C GLU A 101 1.02 -9.82 -9.53
N LEU A 102 2.29 -9.87 -9.10
CA LEU A 102 3.32 -8.89 -9.48
C LEU A 102 3.41 -8.65 -10.99
N SER A 103 3.28 -9.70 -11.80
CA SER A 103 3.33 -9.65 -13.27
C SER A 103 2.18 -8.84 -13.90
N ASN A 104 1.09 -8.62 -13.16
CA ASN A 104 -0.13 -7.97 -13.63
C ASN A 104 -0.40 -6.61 -12.98
N GLN A 105 0.37 -6.22 -11.95
CA GLN A 105 0.13 -5.00 -11.17
C GLN A 105 0.20 -3.70 -11.99
N GLU A 106 0.93 -3.67 -13.11
CA GLU A 106 0.92 -2.52 -14.05
C GLU A 106 -0.48 -2.18 -14.58
N LYS A 107 -1.40 -3.15 -14.62
CA LYS A 107 -2.78 -2.92 -15.08
C LYS A 107 -3.61 -2.12 -14.07
N CYS A 108 -3.18 -2.04 -12.80
CA CYS A 108 -3.90 -1.31 -11.76
C CYS A 108 -3.89 0.20 -11.95
N PHE A 109 -2.99 0.74 -12.78
CA PHE A 109 -2.85 2.18 -13.02
C PHE A 109 -3.63 2.69 -14.25
N LYS A 110 -4.37 1.81 -14.93
CA LYS A 110 -5.10 2.11 -16.17
C LYS A 110 -6.42 2.81 -15.92
#